data_AF-A0A7X6SKW6-F1
#
_entry.id   AF-A0A7X6SKW6-F1
#
_cell.length_a   1.000
_cell.length_b   1.000
_cell.length_c   1.000
_cell.angle_alpha   90.00
_cell.angle_beta   90.00
_cell.angle_gamma   90.00
#
_symmetry.space_group_name_H-M   'P 1'
#
loop_
_entity.id
_entity.type
_entity.pdbx_description
1 polymer ?
#
loop_
_entity_poly.entity_id
_entity_poly.type
_entity_poly.pdbx_seq_one_letter_code
_entity_poly.pdbx_strand_id
1 'polypeptide(L)'
;MTNSSRRRPKRQALRLSAALLAAALLAAGCTSDDGADDKPSTGSDADATTGEVIGGGSTFAATIRRTTDGVPHITADSLADAAFGQGYASGEDRTCDLADQIVKIRGERASHFGRGPEDRHLNSDIAWRTIGIFERASQDWQNAAPETREVIEAFSAGWNLHLDTVGVDGVGGWCRGENWVKPVEPVEVYAYARSVALNASGSRLARYIATAQPPTGPAGSPEGTGASWGGTPDSAPSGARAATEANAPTAEPEAEADLASNAWAIGSQRSTGGGGMLLANPHFPWEGELRFWEVHLTIEDEIDIYGAQLSGLPGIGIGFNENFGWTHT
;
A
#
# COMPACT_ATOMS: atom_id res chain seq x y z
N MET A 1 35.19 -5.14 -73.45
CA MET A 1 34.35 -5.96 -72.57
C MET A 1 32.96 -5.30 -72.50
N THR A 2 31.99 -5.70 -73.32
CA THR A 2 31.01 -6.79 -73.08
C THR A 2 30.06 -6.46 -71.91
N ASN A 3 28.82 -5.94 -72.09
CA ASN A 3 27.63 -6.49 -72.81
C ASN A 3 26.98 -7.65 -72.00
N SER A 4 25.66 -7.76 -71.73
CA SER A 4 24.46 -6.90 -71.93
C SER A 4 23.29 -7.47 -71.09
N SER A 5 22.10 -6.86 -70.89
CA SER A 5 21.57 -5.47 -70.82
C SER A 5 20.03 -5.52 -71.02
N ARG A 6 19.28 -4.47 -70.61
CA ARG A 6 17.85 -4.18 -70.97
C ARG A 6 16.80 -5.18 -70.40
N ARG A 7 15.54 -4.82 -70.07
CA ARG A 7 14.71 -3.62 -70.41
C ARG A 7 13.54 -3.43 -69.41
N ARG A 8 13.19 -2.18 -69.06
CA ARG A 8 11.81 -1.71 -68.75
C ARG A 8 11.03 -1.50 -70.09
N PRO A 9 9.70 -1.25 -70.19
CA PRO A 9 8.75 -0.59 -69.28
C PRO A 9 7.50 -1.49 -69.00
N LYS A 10 6.25 -1.08 -68.71
CA LYS A 10 5.51 0.20 -68.81
C LYS A 10 4.38 0.31 -67.76
N ARG A 11 3.80 1.51 -67.68
CA ARG A 11 2.70 1.98 -66.81
C ARG A 11 1.30 1.79 -67.44
N GLN A 12 0.26 1.67 -66.60
CA GLN A 12 -1.10 2.25 -66.66
C GLN A 12 -1.94 1.66 -65.49
N ALA A 13 -2.99 2.27 -64.92
CA ALA A 13 -3.43 3.68 -64.79
C ALA A 13 -4.49 3.78 -63.66
N LEU A 14 -4.89 4.99 -63.25
CA LEU A 14 -5.91 5.24 -62.22
C LEU A 14 -7.28 4.61 -62.54
N ARG A 15 -7.98 4.14 -61.49
CA ARG A 15 -9.41 4.43 -61.28
C ARG A 15 -9.68 4.67 -59.79
N LEU A 16 -10.45 5.70 -59.47
CA LEU A 16 -11.17 5.81 -58.19
C LEU A 16 -12.44 4.96 -58.28
N SER A 17 -12.85 4.36 -57.17
CA SER A 17 -14.25 4.02 -56.90
C SER A 17 -14.48 4.14 -55.40
N ALA A 18 -15.53 4.85 -55.01
CA ALA A 18 -15.87 5.09 -53.62
C ALA A 18 -17.12 4.28 -53.23
N ALA A 19 -17.03 3.63 -52.07
CA ALA A 19 -18.13 3.10 -51.26
C ALA A 19 -17.56 3.08 -49.83
N LEU A 20 -18.00 3.87 -48.86
CA LEU A 20 -19.31 4.53 -48.68
C LEU A 20 -20.44 3.51 -48.44
N LEU A 21 -20.41 2.88 -47.27
CA LEU A 21 -21.63 2.58 -46.53
C LEU A 21 -21.70 3.52 -45.33
N ALA A 22 -22.71 4.39 -45.32
CA ALA A 22 -23.11 5.17 -44.16
C ALA A 22 -24.64 5.12 -44.08
N ALA A 23 -25.16 4.66 -42.94
CA ALA A 23 -26.56 4.73 -42.53
C ALA A 23 -26.53 4.69 -40.98
N ALA A 24 -26.61 5.83 -40.29
CA ALA A 24 -27.80 6.66 -40.05
C ALA A 24 -28.77 5.97 -39.05
N LEU A 25 -28.94 6.46 -37.82
CA LEU A 25 -29.47 7.78 -37.36
C LEU A 25 -30.97 7.99 -37.61
N LEU A 26 -31.75 7.79 -36.55
CA LEU A 26 -32.87 8.63 -36.08
C LEU A 26 -32.87 8.49 -34.54
N ALA A 27 -32.73 9.48 -33.66
CA ALA A 27 -32.88 10.95 -33.71
C ALA A 27 -34.32 11.49 -33.61
N ALA A 28 -34.83 11.55 -32.36
CA ALA A 28 -35.83 12.52 -31.91
C ALA A 28 -35.73 12.63 -30.36
N GLY A 29 -35.69 13.82 -29.75
CA GLY A 29 -35.62 15.14 -30.38
C GLY A 29 -35.21 16.25 -29.40
N CYS A 30 -34.84 17.40 -29.95
CA CYS A 30 -34.54 18.61 -29.19
C CYS A 30 -35.76 19.55 -29.17
N THR A 31 -35.86 20.32 -28.09
CA THR A 31 -36.57 21.60 -28.02
C THR A 31 -35.73 22.45 -27.06
N SER A 32 -34.91 23.36 -27.59
CA SER A 32 -35.26 24.79 -27.67
C SER A 32 -35.47 25.35 -26.25
N ASP A 33 -34.41 25.80 -25.57
CA ASP A 33 -33.61 27.03 -25.83
C ASP A 33 -34.31 28.27 -25.27
N ASP A 34 -33.84 28.70 -24.10
CA ASP A 34 -33.91 30.06 -23.57
C ASP A 34 -32.79 30.20 -22.51
N GLY A 35 -32.06 31.31 -22.50
CA GLY A 35 -30.81 31.45 -21.73
C GLY A 35 -31.01 31.85 -20.27
N ALA A 36 -30.26 31.20 -19.37
CA ALA A 36 -30.09 31.59 -17.96
C ALA A 36 -28.66 31.30 -17.49
N ASP A 37 -28.17 32.03 -16.46
CA ASP A 37 -26.77 32.00 -16.03
C ASP A 37 -26.31 30.61 -15.54
N ASP A 38 -25.27 30.08 -16.19
CA ASP A 38 -24.66 28.79 -15.88
C ASP A 38 -23.77 28.89 -14.61
N LYS A 39 -24.41 28.93 -13.44
CA LYS A 39 -23.74 28.80 -12.15
C LYS A 39 -23.29 27.34 -11.96
N PRO A 40 -22.06 27.08 -11.47
CA PRO A 40 -21.65 25.74 -11.10
C PRO A 40 -22.66 25.11 -10.15
N SER A 41 -23.19 23.95 -10.52
CA SER A 41 -24.11 23.20 -9.65
C SER A 41 -23.34 22.70 -8.43
N THR A 42 -23.53 23.33 -7.28
CA THR A 42 -23.15 22.76 -5.99
C THR A 42 -23.91 21.45 -5.83
N GLY A 43 -23.22 20.32 -6.01
CA GLY A 43 -23.76 19.01 -5.67
C GLY A 43 -24.17 19.03 -4.21
N SER A 44 -25.44 18.79 -3.91
CA SER A 44 -25.92 18.75 -2.53
C SER A 44 -25.40 17.49 -1.84
N ASP A 45 -24.75 17.63 -0.68
CA ASP A 45 -24.34 16.53 0.21
C ASP A 45 -25.55 15.82 0.84
N ALA A 46 -26.36 15.18 0.00
CA ALA A 46 -27.71 14.70 0.32
C ALA A 46 -27.73 13.35 1.06
N ASP A 47 -26.57 12.80 1.41
CA ASP A 47 -26.42 11.56 2.20
C ASP A 47 -25.33 11.71 3.28
N ALA A 48 -25.12 12.94 3.77
CA ALA A 48 -24.23 13.21 4.89
C ALA A 48 -24.85 12.74 6.21
N THR A 49 -24.41 11.57 6.68
CA THR A 49 -24.69 11.12 8.06
C THR A 49 -24.21 12.15 9.08
N THR A 50 -24.94 12.32 10.19
CA THR A 50 -24.44 13.05 11.35
C THR A 50 -23.27 12.28 11.95
N GLY A 51 -22.12 12.93 12.10
CA GLY A 51 -20.90 12.28 12.60
C GLY A 51 -21.10 11.64 13.97
N GLU A 52 -20.56 10.43 14.12
CA GLU A 52 -20.56 9.68 15.38
C GLU A 52 -19.39 10.14 16.24
N VAL A 53 -19.68 10.54 17.49
CA VAL A 53 -18.63 10.83 18.48
C VAL A 53 -18.24 9.53 19.15
N ILE A 54 -16.99 9.12 18.96
CA ILE A 54 -16.41 7.92 19.57
C ILE A 54 -15.47 8.29 20.73
N GLY A 55 -15.30 7.36 21.66
CA GLY A 55 -14.59 7.61 22.91
C GLY A 55 -15.41 8.48 23.87
N GLY A 56 -14.72 9.34 24.64
CA GLY A 56 -15.34 10.18 25.66
C GLY A 56 -14.95 9.76 27.08
N GLY A 57 -14.20 10.64 27.76
CA GLY A 57 -13.59 10.34 29.05
C GLY A 57 -12.38 11.25 29.28
N SER A 58 -11.34 10.74 29.93
CA SER A 58 -10.13 11.48 30.29
C SER A 58 -8.88 11.04 29.50
N THR A 59 -9.05 10.62 28.24
CA THR A 59 -7.93 10.21 27.38
C THR A 59 -8.08 10.72 25.95
N PHE A 60 -8.98 10.13 25.14
CA PHE A 60 -9.17 10.51 23.73
C PHE A 60 -10.66 10.55 23.34
N ALA A 61 -11.01 11.37 22.35
CA ALA A 61 -12.31 11.42 21.69
C ALA A 61 -12.20 11.97 20.25
N ALA A 62 -13.00 11.44 19.31
CA ALA A 62 -13.01 11.91 17.92
C ALA A 62 -14.42 11.85 17.34
N THR A 63 -14.73 12.69 16.35
CA THR A 63 -15.96 12.63 15.57
C THR A 63 -15.69 12.04 14.20
N ILE A 64 -16.30 10.89 13.89
CA ILE A 64 -16.18 10.21 12.60
C ILE A 64 -17.47 10.43 11.80
N ARG A 65 -17.35 11.10 10.65
CA ARG A 65 -18.43 11.27 9.67
C ARG A 65 -18.06 10.55 8.39
N ARG A 66 -18.82 9.52 8.02
CA ARG A 66 -18.62 8.81 6.74
C ARG A 66 -19.44 9.43 5.61
N THR A 67 -18.87 9.45 4.41
CA THR A 67 -19.48 9.97 3.17
C THR A 67 -19.69 8.86 2.15
N THR A 68 -19.98 9.22 0.89
CA THR A 68 -20.06 8.29 -0.25
C THR A 68 -18.87 7.32 -0.28
N ASP A 69 -19.13 6.08 -0.69
CA ASP A 69 -18.16 4.96 -0.68
C ASP A 69 -17.59 4.61 0.71
N GLY A 70 -18.09 5.24 1.78
CA GLY A 70 -17.78 4.95 3.17
C GLY A 70 -16.60 5.74 3.76
N VAL A 71 -16.00 6.68 3.02
CA VAL A 71 -14.76 7.37 3.42
C VAL A 71 -14.94 8.09 4.77
N PRO A 72 -14.11 7.80 5.79
CA PRO A 72 -14.18 8.48 7.08
C PRO A 72 -13.51 9.86 7.03
N HIS A 73 -14.27 10.88 7.39
CA HIS A 73 -13.77 12.20 7.78
C HIS A 73 -13.75 12.28 9.30
N ILE A 74 -12.58 12.57 9.85
CA ILE A 74 -12.28 12.40 11.28
C ILE A 74 -11.90 13.76 11.86
N THR A 75 -12.79 14.35 12.66
CA THR A 75 -12.58 15.65 13.29
C THR A 75 -12.23 15.47 14.78
N ALA A 76 -11.19 16.16 15.24
CA ALA A 76 -10.57 15.93 16.53
C ALA A 76 -9.91 17.20 17.11
N ASP A 77 -9.72 17.24 18.44
CA ASP A 77 -9.14 18.38 19.16
C ASP A 77 -7.59 18.34 19.20
N SER A 78 -6.97 17.23 18.79
CA SER A 78 -5.51 17.06 18.80
C SER A 78 -5.04 15.99 17.80
N LEU A 79 -3.72 15.93 17.54
CA LEU A 79 -3.12 14.90 16.68
C LEU A 79 -3.28 13.48 17.27
N ALA A 80 -3.29 13.36 18.60
CA ALA A 80 -3.55 12.10 19.29
C ALA A 80 -5.01 11.67 19.10
N ASP A 81 -5.96 12.59 19.28
CA ASP A 81 -7.39 12.36 19.05
C ASP A 81 -7.70 12.00 17.58
N ALA A 82 -7.05 12.68 16.63
CA ALA A 82 -7.16 12.36 15.20
C ALA A 82 -6.63 10.95 14.91
N ALA A 83 -5.49 10.56 15.50
CA ALA A 83 -4.93 9.22 15.37
C ALA A 83 -5.81 8.14 16.03
N PHE A 84 -6.42 8.44 17.17
CA PHE A 84 -7.42 7.59 17.84
C PHE A 84 -8.66 7.37 16.96
N GLY A 85 -9.21 8.45 16.39
CA GLY A 85 -10.28 8.37 15.40
C GLY A 85 -9.91 7.50 14.20
N GLN A 86 -8.71 7.72 13.66
CA GLN A 86 -8.18 6.93 12.54
C GLN A 86 -7.99 5.45 12.90
N GLY A 87 -7.56 5.15 14.13
CA GLY A 87 -7.42 3.79 14.64
C GLY A 87 -8.74 3.05 14.70
N TYR A 88 -9.81 3.70 15.19
CA TYR A 88 -11.14 3.11 15.27
C TYR A 88 -11.73 2.85 13.88
N ALA A 89 -11.71 3.85 12.98
CA ALA A 89 -12.21 3.67 11.60
C ALA A 89 -11.38 2.63 10.80
N SER A 90 -10.06 2.56 11.06
CA SER A 90 -9.20 1.49 10.53
C SER A 90 -9.47 0.13 11.20
N GLY A 91 -10.12 0.08 12.37
CA GLY A 91 -10.68 -1.13 12.94
C GLY A 91 -11.85 -1.60 12.07
N GLU A 92 -12.89 -0.78 12.00
CA GLU A 92 -14.13 -1.03 11.25
C GLU A 92 -13.88 -1.56 9.83
N ASP A 93 -12.93 -0.92 9.11
CA ASP A 93 -12.66 -1.21 7.70
C ASP A 93 -11.54 -2.23 7.48
N ARG A 94 -10.61 -2.38 8.44
CA ARG A 94 -9.29 -3.03 8.24
C ARG A 94 -8.78 -3.91 9.40
N THR A 95 -9.59 -4.28 10.40
CA THR A 95 -9.14 -5.14 11.52
C THR A 95 -8.36 -6.39 11.06
N CYS A 96 -8.84 -7.13 10.05
CA CYS A 96 -8.16 -8.35 9.60
C CYS A 96 -6.79 -8.08 8.99
N ASP A 97 -6.62 -6.96 8.29
CA ASP A 97 -5.37 -6.60 7.64
C ASP A 97 -4.29 -6.35 8.72
N LEU A 98 -4.56 -5.50 9.72
CA LEU A 98 -3.60 -5.25 10.82
C LEU A 98 -3.35 -6.49 11.70
N ALA A 99 -4.39 -7.23 12.08
CA ALA A 99 -4.25 -8.40 12.96
C ALA A 99 -3.31 -9.47 12.36
N ASP A 100 -3.42 -9.74 11.05
CA ASP A 100 -2.51 -10.66 10.35
C ASP A 100 -1.07 -10.10 10.24
N GLN A 101 -0.87 -8.78 10.22
CA GLN A 101 0.47 -8.20 10.28
C GLN A 101 1.11 -8.32 11.66
N ILE A 102 0.33 -8.29 12.74
CA ILE A 102 0.86 -8.54 14.08
C ILE A 102 1.34 -10.00 14.19
N VAL A 103 0.56 -10.95 13.65
CA VAL A 103 0.99 -12.35 13.52
C VAL A 103 2.24 -12.49 12.62
N LYS A 104 2.36 -11.69 11.55
CA LYS A 104 3.55 -11.64 10.66
C LYS A 104 4.82 -11.25 11.41
N ILE A 105 4.81 -10.11 12.11
CA ILE A 105 6.03 -9.51 12.69
C ILE A 105 6.50 -10.24 13.95
N ARG A 106 5.59 -10.91 14.68
CA ARG A 106 5.92 -11.90 15.72
C ARG A 106 6.48 -13.20 15.14
N GLY A 107 6.23 -13.46 13.85
CA GLY A 107 6.56 -14.70 13.17
C GLY A 107 5.76 -15.88 13.73
N GLU A 108 4.43 -15.75 13.80
CA GLU A 108 3.53 -16.75 14.36
C GLU A 108 2.54 -17.34 13.32
N ARG A 109 2.68 -16.97 12.03
CA ARG A 109 1.74 -17.36 10.97
C ARG A 109 1.66 -18.87 10.78
N ALA A 110 2.76 -19.59 10.92
CA ALA A 110 2.80 -21.06 10.82
C ALA A 110 2.07 -21.75 11.99
N SER A 111 1.86 -21.06 13.11
CA SER A 111 1.10 -21.58 14.26
C SER A 111 -0.41 -21.36 14.14
N HIS A 112 -0.85 -20.34 13.38
CA HIS A 112 -2.27 -20.01 13.20
C HIS A 112 -2.82 -20.51 11.86
N PHE A 113 -2.05 -20.38 10.77
CA PHE A 113 -2.46 -20.73 9.40
C PHE A 113 -1.83 -22.04 8.90
N GLY A 114 -1.04 -22.72 9.75
CA GLY A 114 -0.20 -23.83 9.34
C GLY A 114 0.97 -23.39 8.44
N ARG A 115 1.81 -24.34 8.01
CA ARG A 115 3.03 -24.06 7.20
C ARG A 115 2.74 -23.27 5.90
N GLY A 116 1.53 -23.42 5.35
CA GLY A 116 1.11 -22.85 4.07
C GLY A 116 1.63 -23.64 2.86
N PRO A 117 1.14 -23.33 1.64
CA PRO A 117 1.75 -23.78 0.40
C PRO A 117 3.25 -23.46 0.37
N GLU A 118 4.06 -24.43 -0.06
CA GLU A 118 5.53 -24.33 -0.16
C GLU A 118 6.22 -23.70 1.07
N ASP A 119 5.70 -24.06 2.26
CA ASP A 119 6.16 -23.56 3.56
C ASP A 119 6.15 -22.03 3.72
N ARG A 120 5.36 -21.29 2.91
CA ARG A 120 5.39 -19.82 2.86
C ARG A 120 5.20 -19.13 4.22
N HIS A 121 4.38 -19.67 5.10
CA HIS A 121 4.14 -19.12 6.44
C HIS A 121 5.27 -19.48 7.41
N LEU A 122 5.84 -20.68 7.31
CA LEU A 122 7.02 -21.07 8.08
C LEU A 122 8.27 -20.26 7.67
N ASN A 123 8.47 -20.06 6.37
CA ASN A 123 9.57 -19.28 5.82
C ASN A 123 9.44 -17.78 6.18
N SER A 124 8.21 -17.26 6.18
CA SER A 124 7.88 -15.94 6.74
C SER A 124 8.27 -15.85 8.22
N ASP A 125 7.84 -16.80 9.05
CA ASP A 125 8.10 -16.78 10.49
C ASP A 125 9.60 -16.84 10.82
N ILE A 126 10.35 -17.72 10.13
CA ILE A 126 11.81 -17.79 10.26
C ILE A 126 12.43 -16.45 9.87
N ALA A 127 12.04 -15.87 8.72
CA ALA A 127 12.61 -14.63 8.24
C ALA A 127 12.36 -13.44 9.19
N TRP A 128 11.13 -13.23 9.67
CA TRP A 128 10.82 -12.12 10.58
C TRP A 128 11.45 -12.30 11.97
N ARG A 129 11.54 -13.53 12.48
CA ARG A 129 12.29 -13.84 13.71
C ARG A 129 13.79 -13.61 13.54
N THR A 130 14.39 -13.94 12.39
CA THR A 130 15.82 -13.71 12.11
C THR A 130 16.15 -12.23 11.83
N ILE A 131 15.24 -11.49 11.20
CA ILE A 131 15.33 -10.02 11.12
C ILE A 131 15.22 -9.42 12.53
N GLY A 132 14.37 -10.01 13.38
CA GLY A 132 14.12 -9.57 14.75
C GLY A 132 13.34 -8.27 14.82
N ILE A 133 12.44 -8.02 13.85
CA ILE A 133 11.81 -6.70 13.67
C ILE A 133 11.03 -6.25 14.92
N PHE A 134 10.28 -7.17 15.53
CA PHE A 134 9.52 -6.91 16.76
C PHE A 134 10.46 -6.70 17.96
N GLU A 135 11.46 -7.56 18.17
CA GLU A 135 12.42 -7.42 19.28
C GLU A 135 13.15 -6.07 19.23
N ARG A 136 13.63 -5.66 18.06
CA ARG A 136 14.28 -4.36 17.83
C ARG A 136 13.32 -3.19 18.06
N ALA A 137 12.07 -3.32 17.61
CA ALA A 137 11.04 -2.32 17.88
C ALA A 137 10.76 -2.16 19.37
N SER A 138 10.68 -3.26 20.14
CA SER A 138 10.50 -3.23 21.59
C SER A 138 11.71 -2.65 22.34
N GLN A 139 12.93 -2.91 21.87
CA GLN A 139 14.16 -2.32 22.42
C GLN A 139 14.25 -0.81 22.14
N ASP A 140 13.88 -0.37 20.93
CA ASP A 140 13.95 1.02 20.51
C ASP A 140 12.73 1.86 20.97
N TRP A 141 11.59 1.25 21.31
CA TRP A 141 10.30 1.93 21.54
C TRP A 141 10.40 3.12 22.50
N GLN A 142 11.04 2.95 23.66
CA GLN A 142 11.17 4.03 24.66
C GLN A 142 12.10 5.18 24.21
N ASN A 143 12.85 4.99 23.12
CA ASN A 143 13.69 6.01 22.48
C ASN A 143 12.99 6.66 21.27
N ALA A 144 11.81 6.20 20.86
CA ALA A 144 11.02 6.85 19.82
C ALA A 144 10.55 8.25 20.29
N ALA A 145 10.41 9.18 19.34
CA ALA A 145 10.02 10.56 19.65
C ALA A 145 8.67 10.58 20.40
N PRO A 146 8.46 11.48 21.40
CA PRO A 146 7.25 11.49 22.20
C PRO A 146 5.97 11.53 21.38
N GLU A 147 5.91 12.44 20.40
CA GLU A 147 4.83 12.58 19.40
C GLU A 147 4.58 11.29 18.61
N THR A 148 5.63 10.59 18.17
CA THR A 148 5.49 9.29 17.48
C THR A 148 4.93 8.21 18.39
N ARG A 149 5.25 8.22 19.68
CA ARG A 149 4.66 7.29 20.65
C ARG A 149 3.20 7.63 20.90
N GLU A 150 2.89 8.88 21.18
CA GLU A 150 1.55 9.40 21.44
C GLU A 150 0.56 9.09 20.30
N VAL A 151 0.95 9.36 19.05
CA VAL A 151 0.16 9.02 17.85
C VAL A 151 -0.10 7.51 17.73
N ILE A 152 0.91 6.68 17.98
CA ILE A 152 0.79 5.22 17.86
C ILE A 152 0.02 4.62 19.05
N GLU A 153 0.17 5.17 20.25
CA GLU A 153 -0.59 4.81 21.45
C GLU A 153 -2.08 5.14 21.28
N ALA A 154 -2.39 6.34 20.75
CA ALA A 154 -3.75 6.76 20.47
C ALA A 154 -4.41 5.94 19.34
N PHE A 155 -3.72 5.72 18.22
CA PHE A 155 -4.20 4.84 17.14
C PHE A 155 -4.49 3.42 17.63
N SER A 156 -3.60 2.85 18.45
CA SER A 156 -3.79 1.53 19.05
C SER A 156 -4.99 1.51 19.99
N ALA A 157 -5.19 2.56 20.79
CA ALA A 157 -6.36 2.69 21.65
C ALA A 157 -7.69 2.77 20.87
N GLY A 158 -7.71 3.47 19.74
CA GLY A 158 -8.89 3.56 18.86
C GLY A 158 -9.24 2.22 18.20
N TRP A 159 -8.24 1.54 17.64
CA TRP A 159 -8.42 0.21 17.04
C TRP A 159 -8.86 -0.82 18.07
N ASN A 160 -8.29 -0.77 19.28
CA ASN A 160 -8.69 -1.62 20.40
C ASN A 160 -10.12 -1.32 20.89
N LEU A 161 -10.55 -0.06 20.91
CA LEU A 161 -11.93 0.31 21.26
C LEU A 161 -12.94 -0.27 20.25
N HIS A 162 -12.63 -0.26 18.96
CA HIS A 162 -13.47 -0.92 17.96
C HIS A 162 -13.60 -2.43 18.27
N LEU A 163 -12.47 -3.11 18.47
CA LEU A 163 -12.46 -4.56 18.74
C LEU A 163 -13.17 -4.94 20.05
N ASP A 164 -13.07 -4.12 21.10
CA ASP A 164 -13.80 -4.31 22.37
C ASP A 164 -15.32 -4.10 22.19
N THR A 165 -15.70 -3.10 21.38
CA THR A 165 -17.10 -2.75 21.09
C THR A 165 -17.84 -3.85 20.31
N VAL A 166 -17.19 -4.44 19.28
CA VAL A 166 -17.83 -5.47 18.43
C VAL A 166 -17.50 -6.91 18.86
N GLY A 167 -16.40 -7.12 19.57
CA GLY A 167 -15.84 -8.45 19.87
C GLY A 167 -15.33 -9.19 18.62
N VAL A 168 -14.49 -10.22 18.82
CA VAL A 168 -13.90 -10.98 17.69
C VAL A 168 -14.94 -11.57 16.73
N ASP A 169 -16.13 -11.90 17.22
CA ASP A 169 -17.25 -12.41 16.41
C ASP A 169 -18.01 -11.31 15.63
N GLY A 170 -17.93 -10.05 16.05
CA GLY A 170 -18.56 -8.91 15.37
C GLY A 170 -17.70 -8.30 14.26
N VAL A 171 -16.38 -8.50 14.31
CA VAL A 171 -15.38 -7.99 13.34
C VAL A 171 -15.79 -8.19 11.88
N GLY A 172 -15.52 -7.20 11.04
CA GLY A 172 -15.71 -7.26 9.59
C GLY A 172 -14.63 -8.08 8.88
N GLY A 173 -15.00 -8.80 7.82
CA GLY A 173 -14.05 -9.50 6.94
C GLY A 173 -13.79 -10.97 7.27
N TRP A 174 -12.62 -11.46 6.87
CA TRP A 174 -12.27 -12.89 6.79
C TRP A 174 -11.74 -13.50 8.09
N CYS A 175 -11.39 -12.66 9.07
CA CYS A 175 -10.81 -13.04 10.37
C CYS A 175 -11.84 -13.12 11.51
N ARG A 176 -13.14 -13.12 11.21
CA ARG A 176 -14.21 -13.13 12.22
C ARG A 176 -14.14 -14.40 13.08
N GLY A 177 -14.17 -14.22 14.40
CA GLY A 177 -14.11 -15.29 15.41
C GLY A 177 -12.72 -15.94 15.57
N GLU A 178 -11.70 -15.44 14.86
CA GLU A 178 -10.37 -16.04 14.86
C GLU A 178 -9.57 -15.72 16.14
N ASN A 179 -8.94 -16.75 16.72
CA ASN A 179 -8.29 -16.67 18.04
C ASN A 179 -6.99 -15.83 18.09
N TRP A 180 -6.53 -15.32 16.95
CA TRP A 180 -5.37 -14.44 16.81
C TRP A 180 -5.75 -12.97 16.59
N VAL A 181 -7.03 -12.66 16.33
CA VAL A 181 -7.54 -11.29 16.43
C VAL A 181 -7.63 -10.92 17.90
N LYS A 182 -6.79 -9.98 18.33
CA LYS A 182 -6.60 -9.57 19.73
C LYS A 182 -6.33 -8.06 19.78
N PRO A 183 -6.56 -7.40 20.92
CA PRO A 183 -6.09 -6.03 21.13
C PRO A 183 -4.58 -5.93 20.88
N VAL A 184 -4.15 -4.87 20.18
CA VAL A 184 -2.76 -4.61 19.83
C VAL A 184 -2.07 -3.74 20.87
N GLU A 185 -0.81 -4.01 21.14
CA GLU A 185 0.07 -3.13 21.91
C GLU A 185 0.67 -2.05 20.99
N PRO A 186 0.87 -0.79 21.45
CA PRO A 186 1.45 0.28 20.63
C PRO A 186 2.82 -0.07 20.01
N VAL A 187 3.62 -0.86 20.72
CA VAL A 187 4.91 -1.38 20.23
C VAL A 187 4.77 -2.30 19.02
N GLU A 188 3.62 -2.97 18.84
CA GLU A 188 3.33 -3.83 17.68
C GLU A 188 2.99 -3.01 16.44
N VAL A 189 2.20 -1.95 16.58
CA VAL A 189 1.93 -1.01 15.48
C VAL A 189 3.21 -0.28 15.07
N TYR A 190 4.08 0.08 16.02
CA TYR A 190 5.42 0.60 15.75
C TYR A 190 6.33 -0.41 15.04
N ALA A 191 6.32 -1.68 15.46
CA ALA A 191 7.05 -2.76 14.81
C ALA A 191 6.53 -3.03 13.39
N TYR A 192 5.21 -2.96 13.19
CA TYR A 192 4.56 -3.09 11.89
C TYR A 192 4.98 -1.95 10.95
N ALA A 193 4.93 -0.69 11.41
CA ALA A 193 5.42 0.47 10.65
C ALA A 193 6.89 0.29 10.21
N ARG A 194 7.76 -0.20 11.10
CA ARG A 194 9.15 -0.54 10.75
C ARG A 194 9.27 -1.71 9.78
N SER A 195 8.35 -2.68 9.83
CA SER A 195 8.30 -3.78 8.84
C SER A 195 7.92 -3.27 7.44
N VAL A 196 7.01 -2.30 7.35
CA VAL A 196 6.60 -1.65 6.08
C VAL A 196 7.77 -0.86 5.48
N ALA A 197 8.53 -0.14 6.30
CA ALA A 197 9.75 0.56 5.86
C ALA A 197 10.83 -0.38 5.25
N LEU A 198 10.79 -1.68 5.55
CA LEU A 198 11.71 -2.67 4.95
C LEU A 198 11.27 -3.17 3.56
N ASN A 199 10.06 -2.84 3.08
CA ASN A 199 9.52 -3.34 1.80
C ASN A 199 10.21 -2.78 0.55
N ALA A 200 10.84 -1.61 0.67
CA ALA A 200 11.76 -1.05 -0.33
C ALA A 200 13.21 -1.55 -0.16
N SER A 201 13.49 -2.45 0.79
CA SER A 201 14.85 -2.90 1.12
C SER A 201 14.89 -4.34 1.66
N GLY A 202 15.18 -4.53 2.95
CA GLY A 202 15.56 -5.81 3.53
C GLY A 202 14.50 -6.92 3.45
N SER A 203 13.20 -6.61 3.44
CA SER A 203 12.17 -7.66 3.38
C SER A 203 12.07 -8.33 2.01
N ARG A 204 12.56 -7.69 0.93
CA ARG A 204 12.73 -8.34 -0.39
C ARG A 204 13.69 -9.53 -0.36
N LEU A 205 14.57 -9.59 0.63
CA LEU A 205 15.48 -10.73 0.85
C LEU A 205 14.90 -11.78 1.81
N ALA A 206 13.76 -11.52 2.47
CA ALA A 206 13.19 -12.39 3.50
C ALA A 206 12.97 -13.83 3.02
N ARG A 207 12.49 -14.03 1.78
CA ARG A 207 12.27 -15.36 1.20
C ARG A 207 13.53 -16.23 1.09
N TYR A 208 14.72 -15.62 1.09
CA TYR A 208 15.99 -16.34 1.04
C TYR A 208 16.59 -16.59 2.43
N ILE A 209 16.10 -15.93 3.49
CA ILE A 209 16.64 -16.08 4.85
C ILE A 209 16.40 -17.50 5.38
N ALA A 210 15.18 -18.03 5.19
CA ALA A 210 14.80 -19.36 5.68
C ALA A 210 15.52 -20.52 4.95
N THR A 211 15.92 -20.33 3.69
CA THR A 211 16.58 -21.34 2.85
C THR A 211 18.10 -21.17 2.75
N ALA A 212 18.68 -20.11 3.36
CA ALA A 212 20.12 -19.88 3.37
C ALA A 212 20.85 -20.99 4.16
N GLN A 213 21.72 -21.73 3.48
CA GLN A 213 22.53 -22.80 4.06
C GLN A 213 24.03 -22.59 3.76
N PRO A 214 24.94 -22.93 4.70
CA PRO A 214 26.38 -22.94 4.43
C PRO A 214 26.74 -24.08 3.45
N PRO A 215 27.85 -23.97 2.69
CA PRO A 215 28.26 -25.02 1.75
C PRO A 215 28.51 -26.37 2.43
N THR A 216 27.68 -27.36 2.13
CA THR A 216 27.71 -28.72 2.72
C THR A 216 28.74 -29.64 2.02
N GLY A 217 29.98 -29.18 1.93
CA GLY A 217 31.13 -29.97 1.47
C GLY A 217 32.22 -30.09 2.54
N PRO A 218 33.19 -31.01 2.40
CA PRO A 218 34.38 -31.00 3.24
C PRO A 218 35.12 -29.66 3.02
N ALA A 219 35.45 -28.98 4.12
CA ALA A 219 36.13 -27.69 4.08
C ALA A 219 37.57 -27.84 3.57
N GLY A 220 37.75 -27.82 2.26
CA GLY A 220 39.05 -27.62 1.62
C GLY A 220 39.55 -26.22 1.96
N SER A 221 40.44 -26.13 2.94
CA SER A 221 40.83 -24.88 3.61
C SER A 221 41.25 -23.78 2.63
N PRO A 222 40.53 -22.65 2.57
CA PRO A 222 41.10 -21.41 2.04
C PRO A 222 41.99 -20.81 3.15
N GLU A 223 43.24 -21.27 3.23
CA GLU A 223 44.32 -20.44 3.78
C GLU A 223 44.57 -19.28 2.80
N GLY A 224 43.62 -18.34 2.78
CA GLY A 224 43.47 -17.29 1.78
C GLY A 224 42.82 -16.07 2.41
N THR A 225 43.66 -15.11 2.79
CA THR A 225 43.30 -13.92 3.56
C THR A 225 42.25 -13.04 2.87
N GLY A 226 41.13 -12.80 3.55
CA GLY A 226 40.23 -11.68 3.29
C GLY A 226 39.20 -11.90 2.17
N ALA A 227 37.93 -11.99 2.56
CA ALA A 227 36.81 -11.90 1.61
C ALA A 227 36.69 -10.47 1.07
N SER A 228 37.35 -10.20 -0.06
CA SER A 228 37.29 -8.92 -0.75
C SER A 228 35.91 -8.68 -1.37
N TRP A 229 35.15 -7.73 -0.82
CA TRP A 229 33.88 -7.22 -1.37
C TRP A 229 34.10 -6.31 -2.60
N GLY A 230 34.99 -6.72 -3.52
CA GLY A 230 35.37 -5.98 -4.73
C GLY A 230 35.25 -6.79 -6.03
N GLY A 231 34.69 -8.01 -5.98
CA GLY A 231 34.42 -8.81 -7.17
C GLY A 231 33.14 -8.38 -7.90
N THR A 232 33.12 -8.48 -9.22
CA THR A 232 31.90 -8.32 -10.03
C THR A 232 30.98 -9.54 -9.86
N PRO A 233 29.66 -9.44 -10.12
CA PRO A 233 28.69 -10.51 -9.82
C PRO A 233 28.93 -11.89 -10.45
N ASP A 234 29.77 -11.99 -11.48
CA ASP A 234 30.16 -13.26 -12.13
C ASP A 234 31.34 -13.98 -11.46
N SER A 235 32.02 -13.41 -10.46
CA SER A 235 33.07 -14.10 -9.72
C SER A 235 32.56 -14.95 -8.55
N ALA A 236 31.25 -15.15 -8.41
CA ALA A 236 30.68 -16.10 -7.46
C ALA A 236 31.04 -17.54 -7.88
N PRO A 237 31.55 -18.41 -6.98
CA PRO A 237 31.91 -19.77 -7.34
C PRO A 237 30.67 -20.54 -7.82
N SER A 238 30.81 -21.32 -8.89
CA SER A 238 29.68 -21.96 -9.59
C SER A 238 28.81 -22.87 -8.70
N GLY A 239 29.39 -23.49 -7.68
CA GLY A 239 28.66 -24.25 -6.66
C GLY A 239 27.69 -23.40 -5.83
N ALA A 240 27.95 -22.11 -5.64
CA ALA A 240 27.03 -21.20 -4.96
C ALA A 240 25.80 -20.88 -5.84
N ARG A 241 26.00 -20.58 -7.14
CA ARG A 241 24.89 -20.42 -8.11
C ARG A 241 24.02 -21.68 -8.17
N ALA A 242 24.64 -22.85 -8.31
CA ALA A 242 23.92 -24.12 -8.34
C ALA A 242 23.17 -24.43 -7.03
N ALA A 243 23.73 -24.08 -5.87
CA ALA A 243 23.06 -24.24 -4.58
C ALA A 243 21.88 -23.27 -4.39
N THR A 244 21.96 -22.04 -4.93
CA THR A 244 20.82 -21.09 -4.94
C THR A 244 19.74 -21.48 -5.95
N GLU A 245 20.09 -22.09 -7.09
CA GLU A 245 19.11 -22.59 -8.06
C GLU A 245 18.40 -23.85 -7.55
N ALA A 246 19.12 -24.76 -6.88
CA ALA A 246 18.55 -26.01 -6.35
C ALA A 246 17.77 -25.86 -5.02
N ASN A 247 17.98 -24.75 -4.28
CA ASN A 247 17.23 -24.42 -3.05
C ASN A 247 16.45 -23.11 -3.15
N ALA A 248 16.26 -22.57 -4.37
CA ALA A 248 15.24 -21.56 -4.60
C ALA A 248 13.87 -22.18 -4.29
N PRO A 249 12.95 -21.47 -3.62
CA PRO A 249 11.57 -21.93 -3.53
C PRO A 249 11.03 -22.10 -4.96
N THR A 250 10.50 -23.30 -5.24
CA THR A 250 10.00 -23.69 -6.56
C THR A 250 8.67 -23.07 -6.92
N ALA A 251 8.06 -22.36 -5.97
CA ALA A 251 6.96 -21.46 -6.20
C ALA A 251 7.30 -20.52 -7.37
N GLU A 252 6.60 -20.74 -8.50
CA GLU A 252 6.09 -19.64 -9.30
C GLU A 252 5.61 -18.58 -8.30
N PRO A 253 6.25 -17.40 -8.21
CA PRO A 253 5.81 -16.41 -7.25
C PRO A 253 4.34 -16.09 -7.56
N GLU A 254 3.48 -16.04 -6.53
CA GLU A 254 2.17 -15.39 -6.64
C GLU A 254 2.47 -13.97 -7.16
N ALA A 255 2.24 -13.76 -8.47
CA ALA A 255 3.16 -13.00 -9.32
C ALA A 255 3.64 -11.73 -8.63
N GLU A 256 4.93 -11.71 -8.21
CA GLU A 256 5.45 -10.81 -7.17
C GLU A 256 5.12 -9.36 -7.53
N ALA A 257 3.97 -8.88 -7.03
CA ALA A 257 3.18 -7.91 -7.78
C ALA A 257 4.04 -6.69 -8.05
N ASP A 258 4.35 -6.45 -9.34
CA ASP A 258 5.41 -5.53 -9.77
C ASP A 258 5.11 -4.15 -9.20
N LEU A 259 5.69 -3.85 -8.03
CA LEU A 259 5.34 -2.65 -7.27
C LEU A 259 5.86 -1.46 -8.05
N ALA A 260 4.93 -0.87 -8.78
CA ALA A 260 5.10 0.25 -9.67
C ALA A 260 4.15 1.36 -9.22
N SER A 261 4.29 2.52 -9.82
CA SER A 261 3.42 3.68 -9.58
C SER A 261 3.63 4.68 -10.71
N ASN A 262 2.62 5.51 -10.98
CA ASN A 262 2.80 6.75 -11.72
C ASN A 262 2.66 7.95 -10.78
N ALA A 263 3.57 8.91 -10.90
CA ALA A 263 3.51 10.18 -10.20
C ALA A 263 3.85 11.34 -11.15
N TRP A 264 2.90 12.23 -11.41
CA TRP A 264 3.12 13.44 -12.21
C TRP A 264 2.83 14.69 -11.39
N ALA A 265 3.78 15.64 -11.35
CA ALA A 265 3.56 16.99 -10.82
C ALA A 265 3.64 18.01 -11.96
N ILE A 266 2.56 18.76 -12.17
CA ILE A 266 2.43 19.75 -13.23
C ILE A 266 2.38 21.15 -12.60
N GLY A 267 3.43 21.95 -12.83
CA GLY A 267 3.47 23.34 -12.37
C GLY A 267 2.50 24.24 -13.13
N SER A 268 2.07 25.32 -12.47
CA SER A 268 1.11 26.33 -12.96
C SER A 268 1.33 26.82 -14.39
N GLN A 269 2.58 26.93 -14.84
CA GLN A 269 2.96 27.32 -16.20
C GLN A 269 2.49 26.32 -17.30
N ARG A 270 1.94 25.16 -16.90
CA ARG A 270 1.44 24.10 -17.80
C ARG A 270 0.01 23.64 -17.47
N SER A 271 -0.67 24.28 -16.51
CA SER A 271 -2.10 24.06 -16.25
C SER A 271 -2.93 25.20 -16.83
N THR A 272 -4.16 24.92 -17.27
CA THR A 272 -5.08 25.96 -17.76
C THR A 272 -5.71 26.78 -16.63
N GLY A 273 -5.83 26.20 -15.42
CA GLY A 273 -6.36 26.86 -14.23
C GLY A 273 -5.35 27.68 -13.43
N GLY A 274 -4.06 27.67 -13.79
CA GLY A 274 -3.00 28.42 -13.10
C GLY A 274 -2.56 27.87 -11.73
N GLY A 275 -3.27 26.87 -11.18
CA GLY A 275 -2.81 26.09 -10.02
C GLY A 275 -1.79 25.00 -10.38
N GLY A 276 -1.18 24.38 -9.37
CA GLY A 276 -0.48 23.10 -9.56
C GLY A 276 -1.47 21.96 -9.82
N MET A 277 -1.01 20.86 -10.43
CA MET A 277 -1.77 19.61 -10.51
C MET A 277 -0.88 18.43 -10.12
N LEU A 278 -1.45 17.46 -9.42
CA LEU A 278 -0.80 16.22 -9.00
C LEU A 278 -1.58 15.01 -9.52
N LEU A 279 -0.87 14.01 -10.01
CA LEU A 279 -1.39 12.65 -10.21
C LEU A 279 -0.69 11.72 -9.21
N ALA A 280 -1.46 11.17 -8.28
CA ALA A 280 -1.07 10.04 -7.45
C ALA A 280 -1.70 8.77 -8.03
N ASN A 281 -0.89 7.78 -8.42
CA ASN A 281 -1.38 6.52 -8.99
C ASN A 281 -0.46 5.35 -8.61
N PRO A 282 -0.51 4.87 -7.36
CA PRO A 282 0.24 3.69 -6.92
C PRO A 282 -0.33 2.39 -7.49
N HIS A 283 0.54 1.41 -7.78
CA HIS A 283 0.16 0.06 -8.20
C HIS A 283 0.56 -0.95 -7.12
N PHE A 284 -0.23 -0.95 -6.05
CA PHE A 284 -0.06 -1.84 -4.89
C PHE A 284 -1.15 -2.95 -4.91
N PRO A 285 -0.97 -4.06 -4.17
CA PRO A 285 -1.95 -5.13 -4.06
C PRO A 285 -3.35 -4.65 -3.65
N TRP A 286 -4.38 -5.33 -4.16
CA TRP A 286 -5.79 -5.02 -3.86
C TRP A 286 -6.27 -5.64 -2.53
N GLU A 287 -5.46 -6.49 -1.91
CA GLU A 287 -5.73 -7.26 -0.69
C GLU A 287 -4.50 -7.24 0.23
N GLY A 288 -4.71 -7.46 1.53
CA GLY A 288 -3.64 -7.44 2.53
C GLY A 288 -3.14 -6.03 2.88
N GLU A 289 -2.04 -5.97 3.62
CA GLU A 289 -1.63 -4.75 4.33
C GLU A 289 -1.11 -3.63 3.41
N LEU A 290 -0.64 -4.01 2.22
CA LEU A 290 -0.16 -3.09 1.21
C LEU A 290 -1.31 -2.40 0.45
N ARG A 291 -2.57 -2.75 0.73
CA ARG A 291 -3.72 -2.02 0.19
C ARG A 291 -3.82 -0.66 0.87
N PHE A 292 -3.97 0.39 0.06
CA PHE A 292 -4.33 1.73 0.53
C PHE A 292 -5.78 1.80 1.03
N TRP A 293 -5.98 2.58 2.09
CA TRP A 293 -7.25 2.93 2.71
C TRP A 293 -7.35 4.46 2.79
N GLU A 294 -8.50 5.00 2.39
CA GLU A 294 -8.73 6.43 2.15
C GLU A 294 -9.37 7.08 3.39
N VAL A 295 -8.90 8.26 3.78
CA VAL A 295 -9.29 8.94 5.03
C VAL A 295 -8.98 10.44 4.97
N HIS A 296 -9.83 11.24 5.61
CA HIS A 296 -9.60 12.67 5.87
C HIS A 296 -9.42 12.88 7.38
N LEU A 297 -8.34 13.56 7.78
CA LEU A 297 -8.10 13.99 9.18
C LEU A 297 -8.25 15.52 9.29
N THR A 298 -9.02 15.98 10.28
CA THR A 298 -9.27 17.40 10.55
C THR A 298 -9.01 17.73 12.04
N ILE A 299 -8.22 18.76 12.30
CA ILE A 299 -7.98 19.39 13.60
C ILE A 299 -8.16 20.89 13.40
N GLU A 300 -9.06 21.52 14.14
CA GLU A 300 -9.44 22.94 13.93
C GLU A 300 -8.21 23.86 14.05
N ASP A 301 -8.06 24.79 13.10
CA ASP A 301 -6.91 25.69 12.91
C ASP A 301 -5.50 25.05 12.76
N GLU A 302 -5.33 23.72 12.85
CA GLU A 302 -4.02 23.04 12.75
C GLU A 302 -3.86 22.12 11.52
N ILE A 303 -4.83 21.25 11.22
CA ILE A 303 -4.74 20.26 10.13
C ILE A 303 -6.08 20.12 9.40
N ASP A 304 -6.07 20.28 8.08
CA ASP A 304 -7.07 19.71 7.17
C ASP A 304 -6.26 18.91 6.15
N ILE A 305 -6.44 17.58 6.07
CA ILE A 305 -5.61 16.73 5.22
C ILE A 305 -6.37 15.50 4.73
N TYR A 306 -6.40 15.31 3.42
CA TYR A 306 -7.10 14.23 2.73
C TYR A 306 -6.10 13.33 2.01
N GLY A 307 -6.30 12.01 2.06
CA GLY A 307 -5.52 11.09 1.25
C GLY A 307 -5.76 9.64 1.58
N ALA A 308 -4.71 8.83 1.39
CA ALA A 308 -4.73 7.42 1.71
C ALA A 308 -3.46 6.98 2.46
N GLN A 309 -3.61 5.96 3.28
CA GLN A 309 -2.54 5.33 4.05
C GLN A 309 -2.55 3.81 3.84
N LEU A 310 -1.42 3.15 4.04
CA LEU A 310 -1.37 1.69 4.03
C LEU A 310 -2.11 1.12 5.25
N SER A 311 -2.82 0.01 5.04
CA SER A 311 -3.78 -0.50 6.02
C SER A 311 -3.12 -0.82 7.37
N GLY A 312 -3.73 -0.36 8.47
CA GLY A 312 -3.23 -0.56 9.83
C GLY A 312 -2.13 0.42 10.30
N LEU A 313 -1.91 1.55 9.62
CA LEU A 313 -0.99 2.61 10.05
C LEU A 313 -1.70 3.95 10.26
N PRO A 314 -1.24 4.80 11.22
CA PRO A 314 -1.72 6.18 11.38
C PRO A 314 -1.12 7.15 10.34
N GLY A 315 -1.68 8.36 10.26
CA GLY A 315 -1.26 9.43 9.35
C GLY A 315 -1.72 9.24 7.91
N ILE A 316 -1.25 10.09 7.00
CA ILE A 316 -1.53 10.01 5.55
C ILE A 316 -0.24 9.62 4.82
N GLY A 317 -0.29 8.58 3.98
CA GLY A 317 0.86 8.10 3.20
C GLY A 317 1.03 8.84 1.87
N ILE A 318 -0.07 9.08 1.16
CA ILE A 318 -0.17 9.90 -0.06
C ILE A 318 -1.41 10.79 0.05
N GLY A 319 -1.35 12.04 -0.36
CA GLY A 319 -2.47 12.96 -0.11
C GLY A 319 -2.24 14.41 -0.48
N PHE A 320 -3.14 15.27 0.00
CA PHE A 320 -3.14 16.71 -0.21
C PHE A 320 -3.89 17.46 0.90
N ASN A 321 -3.69 18.78 0.93
CA ASN A 321 -4.51 19.76 1.62
C ASN A 321 -4.67 21.01 0.75
N GLU A 322 -5.21 22.11 1.29
CA GLU A 322 -5.35 23.37 0.56
C GLU A 322 -4.02 23.98 0.06
N ASN A 323 -2.88 23.63 0.67
CA ASN A 323 -1.58 24.25 0.40
C ASN A 323 -0.64 23.40 -0.47
N PHE A 324 -0.66 22.07 -0.34
CA PHE A 324 0.24 21.17 -1.05
C PHE A 324 -0.34 19.75 -1.21
N GLY A 325 0.33 18.92 -2.02
CA GLY A 325 0.05 17.49 -2.13
C GLY A 325 1.30 16.70 -2.54
N TRP A 326 1.30 15.40 -2.23
CA TRP A 326 2.44 14.50 -2.46
C TRP A 326 1.98 13.08 -2.79
N THR A 327 2.88 12.31 -3.40
CA THR A 327 2.70 10.89 -3.73
C THR A 327 4.06 10.20 -3.76
N HIS A 328 4.06 8.87 -3.75
CA HIS A 328 5.27 8.05 -3.87
C HIS A 328 5.25 7.17 -5.13
N THR A 329 6.41 6.58 -5.43
CA THR A 329 6.65 5.59 -6.48
C THR A 329 7.73 4.61 -6.05
#